data_AF-A0A7S3GV56-F1
#
_entry.id   AF-A0A7S3GV56-F1
#
_cell.length_a   1.000
_cell.length_b   1.000
_cell.length_c   1.000
_cell.angle_alpha   90.00
_cell.angle_beta   90.00
_cell.angle_gamma   90.00
#
_symmetry.space_group_name_H-M   'P 1'
#
loop_
_entity.id
_entity.type
_entity.pdbx_description
1 polymer ?
#
loop_
_entity_poly.entity_id
_entity_poly.type
_entity_poly.pdbx_seq_one_letter_code
_entity_poly.pdbx_strand_id
1 'polypeptide(L)'
;WTAACTRLAVSAHRLQSGCLVRAMELLLRADSRLSGDSAAVALRSAAESILNCLTAQLGNLGAAVVTLTLRFMAVARVEEQTYLDMLLARLLVLLRHERASFSEPLLAAIACALGTLHEQGVSAKRAASGASAAANRRCMENLGEQLVAALDSMGEEEIARVGGPFVVAFLDDAQRRALLQRAAALRVGL
;
A
#
# COMPACT_ATOMS: atom_id res chain seq x y z
N TRP A 1 -11.47 -0.28 -21.68
CA TRP A 1 -10.79 0.30 -20.52
C TRP A 1 -9.56 1.14 -20.89
N THR A 2 -8.69 0.69 -21.78
CA THR A 2 -7.51 1.46 -22.25
C THR A 2 -7.79 2.93 -22.55
N ALA A 3 -8.79 3.25 -23.38
CA ALA A 3 -9.17 4.64 -23.69
C ALA A 3 -9.62 5.45 -22.46
N ALA A 4 -10.22 4.81 -21.46
CA ALA A 4 -10.59 5.49 -20.21
C ALA A 4 -9.34 5.83 -19.38
N CYS A 5 -8.40 4.88 -19.26
CA CYS A 5 -7.12 5.12 -18.57
C CYS A 5 -6.31 6.23 -19.27
N THR A 6 -6.20 6.20 -20.60
CA THR A 6 -5.50 7.24 -21.37
C THR A 6 -6.12 8.62 -21.16
N ARG A 7 -7.46 8.74 -21.21
CA ARG A 7 -8.14 10.01 -20.95
C ARG A 7 -7.90 10.49 -19.52
N LEU A 8 -7.99 9.58 -18.55
CA LEU A 8 -7.75 9.89 -17.15
C LEU A 8 -6.31 10.38 -16.92
N ALA A 9 -5.32 9.75 -17.54
CA ALA A 9 -3.92 10.18 -17.46
C ALA A 9 -3.77 11.65 -17.88
N VAL A 10 -4.39 12.04 -19.01
CA VAL A 10 -4.34 13.41 -19.53
C VAL A 10 -5.14 14.39 -18.66
N SER A 11 -6.27 13.97 -18.09
CA SER A 11 -7.19 14.87 -17.38
C SER A 11 -7.13 14.80 -15.85
N ALA A 12 -6.26 13.99 -15.25
CA ALA A 12 -6.20 13.78 -13.80
C ALA A 12 -6.02 15.10 -13.02
N HIS A 13 -5.20 16.01 -13.53
CA HIS A 13 -4.95 17.33 -12.94
C HIS A 13 -6.20 18.21 -12.80
N ARG A 14 -7.27 17.90 -13.54
CA ARG A 14 -8.54 18.63 -13.49
C ARG A 14 -9.50 18.07 -12.45
N LEU A 15 -9.19 16.92 -11.86
CA LEU A 15 -10.04 16.25 -10.90
C LEU A 15 -9.79 16.76 -9.48
N GLN A 16 -10.87 16.87 -8.71
CA GLN A 16 -10.78 17.10 -7.28
C GLN A 16 -10.26 15.85 -6.55
N SER A 17 -9.78 16.04 -5.33
CA SER A 17 -9.23 14.98 -4.46
C SER A 17 -10.14 13.75 -4.36
N GLY A 18 -11.43 13.95 -4.04
CA GLY A 18 -12.41 12.87 -3.95
C GLY A 18 -12.64 12.14 -5.27
N CYS A 19 -12.57 12.86 -6.40
CA CYS A 19 -12.68 12.25 -7.73
C CYS A 19 -11.45 11.40 -8.08
N LEU A 20 -10.25 11.83 -7.67
CA LEU A 20 -9.02 11.04 -7.83
C LEU A 20 -9.10 9.73 -7.05
N VAL A 21 -9.53 9.79 -5.78
CA VAL A 21 -9.75 8.61 -4.94
C VAL A 21 -10.76 7.67 -5.59
N ARG A 22 -11.90 8.20 -6.05
CA ARG A 22 -12.93 7.40 -6.72
C ARG A 22 -12.42 6.76 -8.02
N ALA A 23 -11.58 7.45 -8.77
CA ALA A 23 -10.98 6.90 -9.97
C ALA A 23 -10.05 5.71 -9.66
N MET A 24 -9.23 5.80 -8.59
CA MET A 24 -8.41 4.67 -8.13
C MET A 24 -9.26 3.46 -7.76
N GLU A 25 -10.35 3.65 -7.00
CA GLU A 25 -11.26 2.55 -6.62
C GLU A 25 -11.85 1.85 -7.84
N LEU A 26 -12.28 2.62 -8.86
CA LEU A 26 -12.86 2.07 -10.07
C LEU A 26 -11.83 1.28 -10.89
N LEU A 27 -10.61 1.79 -10.99
CA LEU A 27 -9.53 1.12 -11.72
C LEU A 27 -9.07 -0.16 -11.01
N LEU A 28 -8.95 -0.14 -9.68
CA LEU A 28 -8.64 -1.34 -8.88
C LEU A 28 -9.68 -2.45 -9.07
N ARG A 29 -10.97 -2.09 -9.13
CA ARG A 29 -12.04 -3.07 -9.40
C ARG A 29 -12.04 -3.58 -10.84
N ALA A 30 -11.47 -2.81 -11.76
CA ALA A 30 -11.38 -3.15 -13.17
C ALA A 30 -10.10 -3.94 -13.52
N ASP A 31 -9.18 -4.13 -12.58
CA ASP A 31 -7.88 -4.78 -12.80
C ASP A 31 -8.00 -6.16 -13.45
N SER A 32 -8.88 -7.02 -12.93
CA SER A 32 -9.14 -8.34 -13.51
C SER A 32 -9.73 -8.32 -14.93
N ARG A 33 -10.22 -7.15 -15.38
CA ARG A 33 -10.77 -6.90 -16.73
C ARG A 33 -9.78 -6.18 -17.65
N LEU A 34 -8.63 -5.75 -17.12
CA LEU A 34 -7.55 -5.07 -17.84
C LEU A 34 -6.51 -6.10 -18.27
N SER A 35 -6.88 -7.00 -19.18
CA SER A 35 -5.95 -7.99 -19.73
C SER A 35 -5.20 -7.44 -20.95
N GLY A 36 -3.88 -7.65 -20.99
CA GLY A 36 -3.02 -7.34 -22.12
C GLY A 36 -2.12 -6.11 -21.93
N ASP A 37 -0.98 -6.12 -22.61
CA ASP A 37 0.12 -5.16 -22.40
C ASP A 37 -0.30 -3.70 -22.59
N SER A 38 -1.10 -3.41 -23.63
CA SER A 38 -1.60 -2.06 -23.89
C SER A 38 -2.49 -1.53 -22.76
N ALA A 39 -3.32 -2.40 -22.17
CA ALA A 39 -4.18 -2.03 -21.06
C ALA A 39 -3.37 -1.78 -19.79
N ALA A 40 -2.34 -2.58 -19.53
CA ALA A 40 -1.42 -2.42 -18.41
C ALA A 40 -0.60 -1.12 -18.50
N VAL A 41 -0.08 -0.78 -19.69
CA VAL A 41 0.64 0.48 -19.93
C VAL A 41 -0.27 1.68 -19.70
N ALA A 42 -1.50 1.63 -20.21
CA ALA A 42 -2.46 2.71 -20.02
C ALA A 42 -2.87 2.86 -18.54
N LEU A 43 -3.05 1.75 -17.81
CA LEU A 43 -3.32 1.75 -16.38
C LEU A 43 -2.16 2.39 -15.59
N ARG A 44 -0.91 1.99 -15.87
CA ARG A 44 0.28 2.55 -15.22
C ARG A 44 0.38 4.06 -15.44
N SER A 45 0.22 4.51 -16.68
CA SER A 45 0.24 5.94 -17.02
C SER A 45 -0.87 6.73 -16.31
N ALA A 46 -2.08 6.17 -16.21
CA ALA A 46 -3.16 6.77 -15.44
C ALA A 46 -2.83 6.82 -13.94
N ALA A 47 -2.22 5.76 -13.41
CA ALA A 47 -1.84 5.66 -12.01
C ALA A 47 -0.78 6.68 -11.64
N GLU A 48 0.29 6.80 -12.41
CA GLU A 48 1.33 7.84 -12.24
C GLU A 48 0.73 9.25 -12.26
N SER A 49 -0.19 9.52 -13.19
CA SER A 49 -0.85 10.82 -13.30
C SER A 49 -1.71 11.14 -12.06
N ILE A 50 -2.45 10.15 -11.55
CA ILE A 50 -3.24 10.30 -10.32
C ILE A 50 -2.33 10.51 -9.11
N LEU A 51 -1.28 9.69 -8.97
CA LEU A 51 -0.30 9.78 -7.88
C LEU A 51 0.36 11.15 -7.86
N ASN A 52 0.79 11.64 -9.02
CA ASN A 52 1.35 12.97 -9.16
C ASN A 52 0.40 14.06 -8.67
N CYS A 53 -0.89 14.00 -9.04
CA CYS A 53 -1.90 14.95 -8.55
C CYS A 53 -2.16 14.83 -7.04
N LEU A 54 -2.06 13.62 -6.46
CA LEU A 54 -2.24 13.39 -5.03
C LEU A 54 -1.07 13.89 -4.18
N THR A 55 0.14 14.01 -4.73
CA THR A 55 1.32 14.47 -3.98
C THR A 55 1.09 15.83 -3.30
N ALA A 56 0.42 16.77 -3.98
CA ALA A 56 0.10 18.10 -3.44
C ALA A 56 -0.86 18.06 -2.24
N GLN A 57 -1.54 16.94 -2.02
CA GLN A 57 -2.55 16.74 -0.98
C GLN A 57 -2.13 15.70 0.06
N LEU A 58 -0.89 15.20 -0.03
CA LEU A 58 -0.39 14.10 0.78
C LEU A 58 -0.59 14.30 2.29
N GLY A 59 -0.40 15.54 2.76
CA GLY A 59 -0.58 15.92 4.17
C GLY A 59 -2.02 15.78 4.70
N ASN A 60 -3.02 15.71 3.81
CA ASN A 60 -4.43 15.60 4.16
C ASN A 60 -5.00 14.20 3.91
N LEU A 61 -4.19 13.25 3.42
CA LEU A 61 -4.66 11.88 3.16
C LEU A 61 -4.81 11.11 4.47
N GLY A 62 -5.98 10.52 4.70
CA GLY A 62 -6.21 9.60 5.82
C GLY A 62 -5.68 8.18 5.54
N ALA A 63 -5.65 7.33 6.57
CA ALA A 63 -5.08 5.98 6.49
C ALA A 63 -5.73 5.10 5.41
N ALA A 64 -7.05 5.18 5.25
CA ALA A 64 -7.78 4.44 4.21
C ALA A 64 -7.32 4.85 2.80
N VAL A 65 -7.13 6.15 2.55
CA VAL A 65 -6.70 6.65 1.24
C VAL A 65 -5.23 6.29 0.99
N VAL A 66 -4.34 6.44 1.97
CA VAL A 66 -2.94 6.00 1.84
C VAL A 66 -2.84 4.52 1.49
N THR A 67 -3.63 3.68 2.17
CA THR A 67 -3.69 2.23 1.91
C THR A 67 -4.22 1.93 0.50
N LEU A 68 -5.28 2.63 0.07
CA LEU A 68 -5.80 2.52 -1.28
C LEU A 68 -4.72 2.88 -2.32
N THR A 69 -3.97 3.95 -2.08
CA THR A 69 -2.91 4.42 -2.97
C THR A 69 -1.75 3.41 -3.06
N LEU A 70 -1.32 2.83 -1.94
CA LEU A 70 -0.29 1.77 -1.94
C LEU A 70 -0.75 0.55 -2.74
N ARG A 71 -1.99 0.10 -2.53
CA ARG A 71 -2.57 -1.00 -3.31
C ARG A 71 -2.68 -0.67 -4.78
N PHE A 72 -3.05 0.57 -5.11
CA PHE A 72 -3.17 1.03 -6.48
C PHE A 72 -1.80 1.06 -7.18
N MET A 73 -0.74 1.49 -6.50
CA MET A 73 0.63 1.37 -7.01
C MET A 73 1.01 -0.08 -7.30
N ALA A 74 0.73 -0.99 -6.36
CA ALA A 74 1.05 -2.41 -6.51
C ALA A 74 0.32 -3.05 -7.70
N VAL A 75 -0.97 -2.76 -7.86
CA VAL A 75 -1.78 -3.31 -8.95
C VAL A 75 -1.37 -2.72 -10.31
N ALA A 76 -1.19 -1.40 -10.38
CA ALA A 76 -0.78 -0.72 -11.61
C ALA A 76 0.71 -0.90 -11.95
N ARG A 77 1.48 -1.59 -11.09
CA ARG A 77 2.93 -1.78 -11.20
C ARG A 77 3.66 -0.44 -11.39
N VAL A 78 3.32 0.53 -10.54
CA VAL A 78 4.03 1.81 -10.49
C VAL A 78 5.30 1.60 -9.69
N GLU A 79 6.44 1.57 -10.38
CA GLU A 79 7.74 1.18 -9.83
C GLU A 79 8.57 2.38 -9.29
N GLU A 80 7.93 3.53 -9.09
CA GLU A 80 8.59 4.76 -8.67
C GLU A 80 8.74 4.84 -7.15
N GLN A 81 9.99 4.73 -6.67
CA GLN A 81 10.34 4.72 -5.24
C GLN A 81 9.94 6.03 -4.54
N THR A 82 9.99 7.16 -5.24
CA THR A 82 9.64 8.48 -4.67
C THR A 82 8.20 8.51 -4.16
N TYR A 83 7.26 7.89 -4.88
CA TYR A 83 5.87 7.79 -4.44
C TYR A 83 5.72 6.93 -3.19
N LEU A 84 6.44 5.81 -3.11
CA LEU A 84 6.43 4.96 -1.93
C LEU A 84 6.97 5.71 -0.71
N ASP A 85 8.12 6.37 -0.83
CA ASP A 85 8.75 7.12 0.26
C ASP A 85 7.82 8.22 0.81
N MET A 86 7.12 8.94 -0.07
CA MET A 86 6.12 9.94 0.32
C MET A 86 4.94 9.31 1.08
N LEU A 87 4.40 8.20 0.59
CA LEU A 87 3.29 7.50 1.24
C LEU A 87 3.70 6.92 2.59
N LEU A 88 4.91 6.37 2.71
CA LEU A 88 5.45 5.86 3.98
C LEU A 88 5.68 6.98 4.99
N ALA A 89 6.18 8.15 4.56
CA ALA A 89 6.29 9.31 5.43
C ALA A 89 4.92 9.75 5.97
N ARG A 90 3.88 9.79 5.12
CA ARG A 90 2.51 10.09 5.56
C ARG A 90 1.95 9.01 6.47
N LEU A 91 2.16 7.74 6.13
CA LEU A 91 1.72 6.60 6.93
C LEU A 91 2.34 6.64 8.33
N LEU A 92 3.63 6.98 8.45
CA LEU A 92 4.30 7.16 9.74
C LEU A 92 3.63 8.26 10.59
N VAL A 93 3.24 9.39 9.99
CA VAL A 93 2.50 10.44 10.70
C VAL A 93 1.17 9.90 11.23
N LEU A 94 0.42 9.19 10.39
CA LEU A 94 -0.86 8.60 10.77
C LEU A 94 -0.70 7.54 11.87
N LEU A 95 0.29 6.65 11.77
CA LEU A 95 0.59 5.63 12.80
C LEU A 95 1.02 6.24 14.14
N ARG A 96 1.49 7.50 14.16
CA ARG A 96 1.85 8.21 15.39
C ARG A 96 0.69 8.99 16.00
N HIS A 97 -0.14 9.61 15.18
CA HIS A 97 -1.15 10.55 15.65
C HIS A 97 -2.58 10.01 15.61
N GLU A 98 -2.86 9.04 14.75
CA GLU A 98 -4.20 8.52 14.46
C GLU A 98 -4.25 6.99 14.59
N ARG A 99 -3.60 6.44 15.63
CA ARG A 99 -3.48 4.98 15.84
C ARG A 99 -4.83 4.25 15.80
N ALA A 100 -5.87 4.84 16.37
CA ALA A 100 -7.21 4.27 16.40
C ALA A 100 -7.89 4.16 15.01
N SER A 101 -7.37 4.83 13.98
CA SER A 101 -7.89 4.71 12.60
C SER A 101 -7.45 3.42 11.89
N PHE A 102 -6.52 2.66 12.47
CA PHE A 102 -5.99 1.43 11.89
C PHE A 102 -6.74 0.23 12.43
N SER A 103 -7.75 -0.21 11.66
CA SER A 103 -8.41 -1.49 11.89
C SER A 103 -7.55 -2.66 11.38
N GLU A 104 -7.82 -3.86 11.87
CA GLU A 104 -7.16 -5.10 11.49
C GLU A 104 -7.17 -5.32 9.96
N PRO A 105 -8.30 -5.16 9.25
CA PRO A 105 -8.31 -5.34 7.79
C PRO A 105 -7.46 -4.30 7.07
N LEU A 106 -7.33 -3.09 7.63
CA LEU A 106 -6.51 -2.02 7.07
C LEU A 106 -5.03 -2.32 7.26
N LEU A 107 -4.61 -2.77 8.45
CA LEU A 107 -3.23 -3.19 8.73
C LEU A 107 -2.80 -4.33 7.81
N ALA A 108 -3.64 -5.35 7.65
CA ALA A 108 -3.39 -6.45 6.72
C ALA A 108 -3.29 -5.98 5.27
N ALA A 109 -4.15 -5.04 4.85
CA ALA A 109 -4.12 -4.48 3.50
C ALA A 109 -2.86 -3.63 3.23
N ILE A 110 -2.37 -2.88 4.22
CA ILE A 110 -1.10 -2.14 4.13
C ILE A 110 0.05 -3.12 3.98
N ALA A 111 0.11 -4.13 4.85
CA ALA A 111 1.15 -5.16 4.83
C ALA A 111 1.20 -5.87 3.47
N CYS A 112 0.05 -6.32 2.97
CA CYS A 112 -0.11 -6.92 1.66
C CYS A 112 0.48 -6.02 0.55
N ALA A 113 0.05 -4.76 0.49
CA ALA A 113 0.48 -3.83 -0.54
C ALA A 113 1.99 -3.59 -0.52
N LEU A 114 2.59 -3.45 0.66
CA LEU A 114 4.03 -3.27 0.82
C LEU A 114 4.81 -4.53 0.46
N GLY A 115 4.30 -5.71 0.81
CA GLY A 115 4.86 -7.00 0.38
C GLY A 115 4.85 -7.13 -1.14
N THR A 116 3.72 -6.86 -1.80
CA THR A 116 3.60 -6.93 -3.26
C THR A 116 4.51 -5.92 -3.95
N LEU A 117 4.58 -4.67 -3.47
CA LEU A 117 5.51 -3.68 -4.01
C LEU A 117 6.96 -4.14 -3.89
N HIS A 118 7.32 -4.77 -2.77
CA HIS A 118 8.67 -5.29 -2.56
C HIS A 118 9.07 -6.35 -3.59
N GLU A 119 8.17 -7.28 -3.89
CA GLU A 119 8.39 -8.29 -4.94
C GLU A 119 8.52 -7.67 -6.33
N GLN A 120 7.84 -6.54 -6.57
CA GLN A 120 7.96 -5.76 -7.79
C GLN A 120 9.22 -4.88 -7.85
N GLY A 121 10.04 -4.90 -6.79
CA GLY A 121 11.29 -4.16 -6.73
C GLY A 121 11.18 -2.78 -6.06
N VAL A 122 10.00 -2.31 -5.66
CA VAL A 122 9.82 -1.06 -4.90
C VAL A 122 9.76 -1.38 -3.41
N SER A 123 10.69 -0.89 -2.61
CA SER A 123 10.81 -1.38 -1.23
C SER A 123 11.03 -0.26 -0.23
N ALA A 124 10.36 -0.36 0.93
CA ALA A 124 10.64 0.49 2.08
C ALA A 124 12.12 0.38 2.53
N LYS A 125 12.80 -0.74 2.21
CA LYS A 125 14.23 -0.96 2.49
C LYS A 125 15.17 -0.30 1.48
N ARG A 126 14.69 0.04 0.29
CA ARG A 126 15.52 0.59 -0.82
C ARG A 126 15.64 2.11 -0.79
N ALA A 127 15.04 2.78 0.19
CA ALA A 127 15.07 4.23 0.31
C ALA A 127 16.49 4.79 0.14
N ALA A 128 16.61 5.90 -0.59
CA ALA A 128 17.87 6.63 -0.72
C ALA A 128 18.42 6.96 0.68
N SER A 129 19.74 6.92 0.83
CA SER A 129 20.41 7.18 2.11
C SER A 129 19.97 8.51 2.72
N GLY A 130 19.94 8.58 4.06
CA GLY A 130 19.57 9.79 4.80
C GLY A 130 18.17 9.75 5.41
N ALA A 131 17.47 10.88 5.38
CA ALA A 131 16.24 11.09 6.15
C ALA A 131 15.07 10.18 5.71
N SER A 132 14.95 9.90 4.40
CA SER A 132 13.90 9.01 3.87
C SER A 132 14.06 7.58 4.41
N ALA A 133 15.27 7.01 4.35
CA ALA A 133 15.54 5.68 4.89
C ALA A 133 15.26 5.56 6.39
N ALA A 134 15.55 6.60 7.17
CA ALA A 134 15.22 6.62 8.60
C ALA A 134 13.71 6.67 8.84
N ALA A 135 12.97 7.47 8.07
CA ALA A 135 11.51 7.56 8.16
C ALA A 135 10.84 6.24 7.76
N ASN A 136 11.26 5.63 6.65
CA ASN A 136 10.72 4.35 6.19
C ASN A 136 10.94 3.24 7.21
N ARG A 137 12.14 3.16 7.80
CA ARG A 137 12.44 2.20 8.86
C ARG A 137 11.50 2.36 10.06
N ARG A 138 11.38 3.59 10.57
CA ARG A 138 10.45 3.89 11.69
C ARG A 138 9.00 3.58 11.33
N CYS A 139 8.60 3.82 10.08
CA CYS A 139 7.27 3.46 9.59
C CYS A 139 7.05 1.94 9.67
N MET A 140 8.02 1.14 9.22
CA MET A 140 7.93 -0.33 9.27
C MET A 140 7.95 -0.87 10.69
N GLU A 141 8.77 -0.29 11.58
CA GLU A 141 8.79 -0.63 13.00
C GLU A 141 7.41 -0.37 13.64
N ASN A 142 6.85 0.83 13.47
CA ASN A 142 5.53 1.18 14.03
C ASN A 142 4.40 0.33 13.42
N LEU A 143 4.49 0.01 12.13
CA LEU A 143 3.51 -0.87 11.47
C LEU A 143 3.60 -2.30 12.02
N GLY A 144 4.80 -2.83 12.21
CA GLY A 144 5.03 -4.16 12.78
C GLY A 144 4.53 -4.26 14.22
N GLU A 145 4.80 -3.25 15.06
CA GLU A 145 4.26 -3.15 16.41
C GLU A 145 2.72 -3.14 16.44
N GLN A 146 2.10 -2.31 15.61
CA GLN A 146 0.64 -2.23 15.49
C GLN A 146 0.04 -3.56 15.00
N LEU A 147 0.68 -4.19 14.02
CA LEU A 147 0.23 -5.47 13.49
C LEU A 147 0.29 -6.55 14.57
N VAL A 148 1.39 -6.64 15.33
CA VAL A 148 1.51 -7.58 16.46
C VAL A 148 0.49 -7.32 17.54
N ALA A 149 0.26 -6.05 17.91
CA ALA A 149 -0.73 -5.69 18.91
C ALA A 149 -2.17 -6.08 18.51
N ALA A 150 -2.43 -6.16 17.21
CA ALA A 150 -3.73 -6.52 16.64
C ALA A 150 -3.86 -8.02 16.28
N LEU A 151 -2.82 -8.85 16.48
CA LEU A 151 -2.83 -10.25 16.00
C LEU A 151 -3.94 -11.09 16.61
N ASP A 152 -4.24 -10.89 17.89
CA ASP A 152 -5.24 -11.70 18.59
C ASP A 152 -6.67 -11.42 18.11
N SER A 153 -6.93 -10.21 17.60
CA SER A 153 -8.21 -9.81 17.00
C SER A 153 -8.30 -10.09 15.50
N MET A 154 -7.18 -10.33 14.81
CA MET A 154 -7.17 -10.70 13.40
C MET A 154 -7.79 -12.08 13.16
N GLY A 155 -8.68 -12.16 12.17
CA GLY A 155 -9.27 -13.39 11.67
C GLY A 155 -8.44 -14.04 10.57
N GLU A 156 -8.99 -15.11 9.98
CA GLU A 156 -8.32 -15.88 8.93
C GLU A 156 -8.02 -15.05 7.69
N GLU A 157 -8.97 -14.21 7.26
CA GLU A 157 -8.83 -13.37 6.07
C GLU A 157 -7.74 -12.31 6.23
N GLU A 158 -7.66 -11.68 7.40
CA GLU A 158 -6.63 -10.67 7.68
C GLU A 158 -5.25 -11.29 7.71
N ILE A 159 -5.09 -12.43 8.39
CA ILE A 159 -3.81 -13.13 8.49
C ILE A 159 -3.35 -13.57 7.10
N ALA A 160 -4.22 -14.22 6.33
CA ALA A 160 -3.92 -14.63 4.95
C ALA A 160 -3.51 -13.43 4.07
N ARG A 161 -4.16 -12.28 4.28
CA ARG A 161 -3.90 -11.07 3.49
C ARG A 161 -2.55 -10.44 3.77
N VAL A 162 -1.98 -10.56 4.97
CA VAL A 162 -0.63 -10.01 5.28
C VAL A 162 0.40 -10.47 4.23
N GLY A 163 0.33 -11.74 3.84
CA GLY A 163 1.11 -12.35 2.76
C GLY A 163 2.57 -12.59 3.10
N GLY A 164 3.09 -13.76 2.70
CA GLY A 164 4.50 -14.15 2.90
C GLY A 164 5.56 -13.09 2.56
N PRO A 165 5.46 -12.33 1.46
CA PRO A 165 6.48 -11.35 1.09
C PRO A 165 6.69 -10.26 2.14
N PHE A 166 5.61 -9.77 2.75
CA PHE A 166 5.70 -8.78 3.82
C PHE A 166 6.34 -9.38 5.07
N VAL A 167 5.94 -10.60 5.43
CA VAL A 167 6.40 -11.34 6.61
C VAL A 167 7.89 -11.62 6.57
N VAL A 168 8.39 -12.04 5.41
CA VAL A 168 9.81 -12.34 5.21
C VAL A 168 10.62 -11.06 5.14
N ALA A 169 10.13 -10.05 4.43
CA ALA A 169 10.89 -8.84 4.20
C ALA A 169 10.89 -7.89 5.40
N PHE A 170 9.77 -7.62 6.04
CA PHE A 170 9.65 -6.44 6.92
C PHE A 170 9.47 -6.78 8.40
N LEU A 171 9.02 -7.99 8.74
CA LEU A 171 8.92 -8.39 10.14
C LEU A 171 10.26 -8.90 10.67
N ASP A 172 10.58 -8.52 11.90
CA ASP A 172 11.67 -9.14 12.65
C ASP A 172 11.32 -10.57 13.07
N ASP A 173 12.28 -11.30 13.63
CA ASP A 173 12.09 -12.70 14.00
C ASP A 173 11.05 -12.91 15.11
N ALA A 174 10.88 -11.96 16.03
CA ALA A 174 9.88 -12.06 17.10
C ALA A 174 8.47 -11.84 16.55
N GLN A 175 8.29 -10.77 15.77
CA GLN A 175 7.04 -10.44 15.09
C GLN A 175 6.62 -11.55 14.11
N ARG A 176 7.58 -12.07 13.33
CA ARG A 176 7.36 -13.18 12.39
C ARG A 176 6.86 -14.44 13.11
N ARG A 177 7.47 -14.80 14.24
CA ARG A 177 7.03 -15.95 15.04
C ARG A 177 5.63 -15.77 15.61
N ALA A 178 5.32 -14.58 16.14
CA ALA A 178 3.99 -14.28 16.65
C ALA A 178 2.91 -14.43 15.56
N LEU A 179 3.16 -13.87 14.37
CA LEU A 179 2.26 -14.00 13.23
C LEU A 179 2.11 -15.47 12.78
N LEU A 180 3.20 -16.22 12.67
CA LEU A 180 3.16 -17.64 12.26
C LEU A 180 2.42 -18.51 13.28
N GLN A 181 2.59 -18.24 14.58
CA GLN A 181 1.83 -18.92 15.63
C GLN A 181 0.33 -18.65 15.51
N ARG A 182 -0.04 -17.38 15.26
CA ARG A 182 -1.44 -17.00 15.03
C ARG A 182 -2.00 -17.68 13.78
N ALA A 183 -1.26 -17.67 12.67
CA ALA A 183 -1.65 -18.34 11.44
C ALA A 183 -1.84 -19.85 11.64
N ALA A 184 -0.93 -20.51 12.37
CA ALA A 184 -1.05 -21.92 12.71
C ALA A 184 -2.27 -22.22 13.58
N ALA A 185 -2.57 -21.37 14.57
CA ALA A 185 -3.76 -21.50 15.42
C ALA A 185 -5.07 -21.39 14.61
N LEU A 186 -5.08 -20.51 13.61
CA LEU A 186 -6.18 -20.33 12.66
C LEU A 186 -6.16 -21.31 11.47
N ARG A 187 -5.12 -22.15 11.36
CA ARG A 187 -4.89 -23.08 10.24
C ARG A 187 -4.83 -22.39 8.87
N VAL A 188 -4.30 -21.18 8.83
CA VAL A 188 -4.10 -20.38 7.62
C VAL A 188 -2.68 -20.57 7.09
N GLY A 189 -2.54 -20.86 5.80
CA GLY A 189 -1.24 -20.84 5.11
C GLY A 189 -0.83 -19.41 4.73
N LEU A 190 0.46 -19.08 4.87
CA LEU A 190 1.05 -17.78 4.54
C LEU A 190 2.07 -17.87 3.40
#